data_AF-A0A854QM08-F1
#
_entry.id   AF-A0A854QM08-F1
#
_cell.length_a   1.000
_cell.length_b   1.000
_cell.length_c   1.000
_cell.angle_alpha   90.00
_cell.angle_beta   90.00
_cell.angle_gamma   90.00
#
_symmetry.space_group_name_H-M   'P 1'
#
loop_
_entity.id
_entity.type
_entity.pdbx_description
1 polymer ?
#
loop_
_entity_poly.entity_id
_entity_poly.type
_entity_poly.pdbx_seq_one_letter_code
_entity_poly.pdbx_strand_id
1 'polypeptide(L)'
;MSFFRSFLRPSSIIPNSQPLLNLSLRQPQINAFSTTSSTLVKQKLKSHSASKKRFFPNASGMFKRAQAGKSHLNTPFSPSKVNRLAKGVYVTSTQAKKLKKLLPFA
;
A
#
# COMPACT_ATOMS: atom_id res chain seq x y z
N MET A 1 17.66 -72.05 0.12
CA MET A 1 19.05 -72.07 -0.39
C MET A 1 19.18 -70.86 -1.30
N SER A 2 20.10 -69.91 -1.21
CA SER A 2 21.31 -69.74 -0.41
C SER A 2 21.86 -68.35 -0.76
N PHE A 3 22.22 -67.58 0.26
CA PHE A 3 23.43 -66.75 0.36
C PHE A 3 23.61 -65.60 -0.65
N PHE A 4 23.38 -64.35 -0.22
CA PHE A 4 24.40 -63.41 0.29
C PHE A 4 25.42 -62.96 -0.78
N ARG A 5 25.39 -61.69 -1.18
CA ARG A 5 26.43 -60.72 -0.81
C ARG A 5 26.14 -59.31 -1.35
N SER A 6 26.04 -58.39 -0.39
CA SER A 6 26.27 -56.97 -0.54
C SER A 6 27.74 -56.73 -0.93
N PHE A 7 27.97 -55.99 -2.01
CA PHE A 7 29.26 -55.37 -2.28
C PHE A 7 29.14 -53.87 -2.03
N LEU A 8 29.60 -53.47 -0.84
CA LEU A 8 29.92 -52.09 -0.52
C LEU A 8 31.03 -51.65 -1.49
N ARG A 9 30.81 -50.54 -2.20
CA ARG A 9 31.87 -49.83 -2.92
C ARG A 9 32.36 -48.66 -2.05
N PRO A 10 33.69 -48.49 -1.87
CA PRO A 10 34.26 -47.55 -0.92
C PRO A 10 34.13 -46.09 -1.38
N SER A 11 33.99 -45.23 -0.38
CA SER A 11 34.14 -43.78 -0.44
C SER A 11 35.55 -43.37 -0.89
N SER A 12 35.66 -42.65 -2.01
CA SER A 12 36.87 -41.89 -2.34
C SER A 12 36.56 -40.40 -2.17
N ILE A 13 37.05 -39.85 -1.07
CA ILE A 13 37.17 -38.43 -0.78
C ILE A 13 38.17 -37.84 -1.79
N ILE A 14 37.76 -36.83 -2.55
CA ILE A 14 38.67 -35.97 -3.30
C ILE A 14 38.65 -34.61 -2.59
N PRO A 15 39.76 -34.13 -2.01
CA PRO A 15 39.90 -32.73 -1.68
C PRO A 15 40.50 -32.01 -2.88
N ASN A 16 39.81 -31.00 -3.41
CA ASN A 16 40.55 -29.90 -4.02
C ASN A 16 39.75 -28.59 -3.93
N SER A 17 40.26 -27.74 -3.03
CA SER A 17 40.00 -26.32 -2.94
C SER A 17 40.24 -25.62 -4.27
N GLN A 18 39.29 -24.80 -4.72
CA GLN A 18 39.61 -23.61 -5.52
C GLN A 18 38.86 -22.40 -4.91
N PRO A 19 39.60 -21.34 -4.53
CA PRO A 19 39.03 -20.18 -3.86
C PRO A 19 38.60 -19.09 -4.87
N LEU A 20 37.51 -18.42 -4.49
CA LEU A 20 37.07 -17.07 -4.88
C LEU A 20 36.76 -16.77 -6.34
N LEU A 21 35.50 -16.40 -6.60
CA LEU A 21 35.14 -15.04 -7.05
C LEU A 21 33.75 -14.71 -6.50
N ASN A 22 33.63 -14.48 -5.19
CA ASN A 22 32.40 -13.85 -4.70
C ASN A 22 32.49 -12.38 -5.09
N LEU A 23 31.96 -12.07 -6.28
CA LEU A 23 31.75 -10.71 -6.75
C LEU A 23 31.06 -9.98 -5.60
N SER A 24 31.77 -9.03 -4.98
CA SER A 24 31.21 -8.18 -3.95
C SER A 24 29.95 -7.56 -4.51
N LEU A 25 28.81 -8.15 -4.18
CA LEU A 25 27.51 -7.51 -4.29
C LEU A 25 27.63 -6.35 -3.32
N ARG A 26 28.10 -5.21 -3.86
CA ARG A 26 28.01 -3.91 -3.22
C ARG A 26 26.53 -3.71 -2.97
N GLN A 27 26.06 -4.17 -1.82
CA GLN A 27 24.74 -3.87 -1.31
C GLN A 27 24.69 -2.35 -1.36
N PRO A 28 23.74 -1.75 -2.10
CA PRO A 28 23.58 -0.32 -2.04
C PRO A 28 23.36 -0.01 -0.57
N GLN A 29 24.29 0.75 0.01
CA GLN A 29 24.14 1.31 1.34
C GLN A 29 22.93 2.24 1.21
N ILE A 30 21.74 1.69 1.37
CA ILE A 30 20.50 2.43 1.43
C ILE A 30 20.68 3.39 2.59
N ASN A 31 20.87 4.67 2.28
CA ASN A 31 21.03 5.72 3.26
C ASN A 31 19.89 5.61 4.27
N ALA A 32 20.21 5.08 5.45
CA ALA A 32 19.27 4.87 6.54
C ALA A 32 18.96 6.23 7.14
N PHE A 33 17.99 6.95 6.56
CA PHE A 33 17.59 8.30 6.97
C PHE A 33 16.81 8.33 8.31
N SER A 34 17.07 7.42 9.26
CA SER A 34 16.49 7.56 10.59
C SER A 34 17.27 6.76 11.63
N THR A 35 17.95 7.46 12.54
CA THR A 35 18.66 6.88 13.68
C THR A 35 17.77 6.75 14.92
N THR A 36 16.53 7.23 14.88
CA THR A 36 15.60 7.08 16.00
C THR A 36 14.78 5.82 15.84
N SER A 37 14.89 4.91 16.82
CA SER A 37 14.00 3.77 16.93
C SER A 37 12.55 4.28 17.09
N SER A 38 11.67 3.83 16.20
CA SER A 38 10.23 4.17 16.17
C SER A 38 9.49 3.87 17.48
N THR A 39 10.12 3.11 18.39
CA THR A 39 9.63 2.73 19.71
C THR A 39 9.60 3.90 20.71
N LEU A 40 10.41 4.96 20.52
CA LEU A 40 10.48 6.10 21.45
C LEU A 40 9.43 7.19 21.17
N VAL A 41 8.79 7.17 20.01
CA VAL A 41 7.77 8.15 19.61
C VAL A 41 6.44 7.43 19.44
N LYS A 42 5.46 7.72 20.30
CA LYS A 42 4.07 7.27 20.14
C LYS A 42 3.48 7.86 18.85
N GLN A 43 3.65 7.16 17.74
CA GLN A 43 3.11 7.51 16.43
C GLN A 43 1.61 7.26 16.40
N LYS A 44 0.81 8.31 16.67
CA LYS A 44 -0.63 8.28 16.47
C LYS A 44 -0.95 8.52 15.00
N LEU A 45 -1.78 7.66 14.39
CA LEU A 45 -2.30 7.90 13.05
C LEU A 45 -3.01 9.26 13.01
N LYS A 46 -2.79 10.04 11.96
CA LYS A 46 -3.44 11.33 11.74
C LYS A 46 -4.40 11.22 10.57
N SER A 47 -5.58 11.81 10.71
CA SER A 47 -6.52 11.90 9.59
C SER A 47 -5.98 12.84 8.53
N HIS A 48 -6.08 12.43 7.26
CA HIS A 48 -5.68 13.26 6.13
C HIS A 48 -6.57 14.50 6.02
N SER A 49 -6.02 15.68 6.34
CA SER A 49 -6.76 16.93 6.49
C SER A 49 -7.51 17.33 5.21
N ALA A 50 -6.88 17.15 4.05
CA ALA A 50 -7.49 17.46 2.76
C ALA A 50 -8.68 16.56 2.41
N SER A 51 -8.69 15.30 2.86
CA SER A 51 -9.85 14.40 2.69
C SER A 51 -10.97 14.77 3.66
N LYS A 52 -10.62 15.05 4.92
CA LYS A 52 -11.59 15.44 5.97
C LYS A 52 -12.43 16.64 5.58
N LYS A 53 -11.84 17.63 4.88
CA LYS A 53 -12.54 18.84 4.42
C LYS A 53 -13.56 18.60 3.30
N ARG A 54 -13.45 17.47 2.57
CA ARG A 54 -14.19 17.25 1.31
C ARG A 54 -15.20 16.11 1.37
N PHE A 55 -14.97 15.12 2.25
CA PHE A 55 -15.78 13.92 2.36
C PHE A 55 -16.38 13.83 3.77
N PHE A 56 -17.70 13.70 3.84
CA PHE A 56 -18.44 13.69 5.10
C PHE A 56 -19.02 12.30 5.38
N PRO A 57 -18.71 11.67 6.52
CA PRO A 57 -19.26 10.37 6.89
C PRO A 57 -20.76 10.47 7.16
N ASN A 58 -21.51 9.41 6.83
CA ASN A 58 -22.88 9.22 7.28
C ASN A 58 -22.94 8.13 8.36
N ALA A 59 -24.07 8.02 9.06
CA ALA A 59 -24.28 6.99 10.08
C ALA A 59 -24.15 5.56 9.52
N SER A 60 -24.42 5.35 8.23
CA SER A 60 -24.30 4.06 7.54
C SER A 60 -22.87 3.68 7.12
N GLY A 61 -21.85 4.50 7.45
CA GLY A 61 -20.45 4.25 7.10
C GLY A 61 -20.07 4.52 5.63
N MET A 62 -20.92 5.24 4.90
CA MET A 62 -20.64 5.79 3.56
C MET A 62 -20.20 7.26 3.66
N PHE A 63 -19.55 7.78 2.62
CA PHE A 63 -19.16 9.19 2.58
C PHE A 63 -19.95 9.99 1.53
N LYS A 64 -20.41 11.18 1.90
CA LYS A 64 -21.01 12.18 1.00
C LYS A 64 -19.94 13.13 0.47
N ARG A 65 -20.13 13.63 -0.75
CA ARG A 65 -19.30 14.66 -1.39
C ARG A 65 -20.11 15.60 -2.27
N ALA A 66 -19.58 16.79 -2.52
CA ALA A 66 -20.04 17.67 -3.59
C ALA A 66 -19.51 17.19 -4.96
N GLN A 67 -20.28 17.42 -6.02
CA GLN A 67 -19.85 17.17 -7.40
C GLN A 67 -18.99 18.34 -7.93
N ALA A 68 -18.09 18.04 -8.86
CA ALA A 68 -17.20 19.03 -9.47
C ALA A 68 -17.84 19.63 -10.74
N GLY A 69 -17.36 20.81 -11.16
CA GLY A 69 -17.71 21.41 -12.45
C GLY A 69 -18.87 22.41 -12.44
N LYS A 70 -19.29 22.92 -11.28
CA LYS A 70 -20.34 23.96 -11.15
C LYS A 70 -19.79 25.32 -10.66
N SER A 71 -18.47 25.48 -10.58
CA SER A 71 -17.87 26.67 -9.94
C SER A 71 -17.84 27.91 -10.84
N HIS A 72 -17.59 27.74 -12.14
CA HIS A 72 -17.41 28.83 -13.10
C HIS A 72 -17.77 28.32 -14.52
N LEU A 73 -18.11 29.23 -15.44
CA LEU A 73 -18.62 28.93 -16.79
C LEU A 73 -19.90 28.08 -16.79
N ASN A 74 -20.90 28.51 -16.03
CA ASN A 74 -22.18 27.81 -15.93
C ASN A 74 -23.17 28.21 -17.04
N THR A 75 -22.95 29.34 -17.72
CA THR A 75 -23.79 29.87 -18.82
C THR A 75 -24.01 28.88 -19.97
N PRO A 76 -23.01 28.11 -20.46
CA PRO A 76 -23.23 27.14 -21.53
C PRO A 76 -23.89 25.83 -21.06
N PHE A 77 -24.10 25.64 -19.76
CA PHE A 77 -24.69 24.40 -19.24
C PHE A 77 -26.21 24.50 -19.20
N SER A 78 -26.88 23.42 -19.60
CA SER A 78 -28.33 23.32 -19.43
C SER A 78 -28.73 23.41 -17.95
N PRO A 79 -29.91 23.97 -17.63
CA PRO A 79 -30.40 24.05 -16.25
C PRO A 79 -30.45 22.67 -15.55
N SER A 80 -30.77 21.61 -16.31
CA SER A 80 -30.78 20.23 -15.82
C SER A 80 -29.39 19.75 -15.38
N LYS A 81 -28.34 20.09 -16.13
CA LYS A 81 -26.95 19.78 -15.76
C LYS A 81 -26.53 20.55 -14.50
N VAL A 82 -26.86 21.84 -14.41
CA VAL A 82 -26.54 22.67 -13.24
C VAL A 82 -27.24 22.15 -11.98
N ASN A 83 -28.50 21.74 -12.07
CA ASN A 83 -29.23 21.11 -10.96
C ASN A 83 -28.62 19.76 -10.56
N ARG A 84 -28.29 18.90 -11.53
CA ARG A 84 -27.63 17.62 -11.25
C ARG A 84 -26.31 17.82 -10.50
N LEU A 85 -25.47 18.76 -10.92
CA LEU A 85 -24.19 19.06 -10.26
C LEU A 85 -24.35 19.73 -8.89
N ALA A 86 -25.50 20.36 -8.61
CA ALA A 86 -25.79 20.96 -7.31
C ALA A 86 -26.00 19.91 -6.21
N LYS A 87 -26.46 18.71 -6.57
CA LYS A 87 -26.81 17.65 -5.62
C LYS A 87 -25.55 17.01 -5.02
N GLY A 88 -25.59 16.75 -3.71
CA GLY A 88 -24.60 15.93 -3.02
C GLY A 88 -24.75 14.45 -3.42
N VAL A 89 -23.63 13.76 -3.61
CA VAL A 89 -23.61 12.36 -4.07
C VAL A 89 -22.73 11.53 -3.14
N TYR A 90 -23.02 10.24 -3.02
CA TYR A 90 -22.19 9.29 -2.31
C TYR A 90 -20.95 8.89 -3.12
N VAL A 91 -19.86 8.58 -2.42
CA VAL A 91 -18.67 8.02 -3.07
C VAL A 91 -18.91 6.60 -3.57
N THR A 92 -18.15 6.22 -4.60
CA THR A 92 -18.10 4.84 -5.09
C THR A 92 -17.50 3.91 -4.04
N SER A 93 -17.79 2.61 -4.15
CA SER A 93 -17.27 1.58 -3.24
C SER A 93 -15.73 1.57 -3.17
N THR A 94 -15.06 1.75 -4.30
CA THR A 94 -13.59 1.82 -4.39
C THR A 94 -13.04 3.03 -3.64
N GLN A 95 -13.65 4.21 -3.81
CA GLN A 95 -13.24 5.42 -3.09
C GLN A 95 -13.49 5.30 -1.59
N ALA A 96 -14.62 4.68 -1.19
CA ALA A 96 -14.92 4.44 0.21
C ALA A 96 -13.85 3.60 0.90
N LYS A 97 -13.35 2.52 0.26
CA LYS A 97 -12.25 1.70 0.79
C LYS A 97 -10.98 2.52 1.03
N LYS A 98 -10.64 3.45 0.12
CA LYS A 98 -9.49 4.35 0.28
C LYS A 98 -9.71 5.38 1.39
N LEU A 99 -10.91 5.98 1.47
CA LEU A 99 -11.23 6.99 2.48
C LEU A 99 -11.21 6.44 3.90
N LYS A 100 -11.68 5.20 4.13
CA LYS A 100 -11.61 4.54 5.44
C LYS A 100 -10.16 4.42 5.96
N LYS A 101 -9.19 4.20 5.06
CA LYS A 101 -7.76 4.16 5.42
C LYS A 101 -7.19 5.55 5.72
N LEU A 102 -7.61 6.57 4.96
CA LEU A 102 -7.12 7.95 5.11
C LEU A 102 -7.73 8.70 6.30
N LEU A 103 -8.93 8.29 6.71
CA LEU A 103 -9.70 8.92 7.77
C LEU A 103 -10.01 7.88 8.86
N PRO A 104 -9.00 7.53 9.70
CA PRO A 104 -9.15 6.50 10.74
C PRO A 104 -10.12 6.89 11.86
N PHE A 105 -10.48 8.17 11.98
CA PHE A 105 -11.37 8.70 13.02
C PHE A 105 -12.57 9.48 12.44
N ALA A 106 -12.97 9.16 11.20
CA ALA A 106 -14.17 9.75 10.60
C ALA A 106 -15.42 8.95 10.98
#